data_AF-M7D7B9-F1
#
_entry.id   AF-M7D7B9-F1
#
_cell.length_a   1.000
_cell.length_b   1.000
_cell.length_c   1.000
_cell.angle_alpha   90.00
_cell.angle_beta   90.00
_cell.angle_gamma   90.00
#
_symmetry.space_group_name_H-M   'P 1'
#
loop_
_entity.id
_entity.type
_entity.pdbx_description
1 polymer ?
#
loop_
_entity_poly.entity_id
_entity_poly.type
_entity_poly.pdbx_seq_one_letter_code
_entity_poly.pdbx_strand_id
1 'polypeptide(L)'
;MDTMKSIVLLLLTSVAMTGCASYYTHFAMFPAENSQGATRQVRVSWDTAEYPGWWFSDNQTTSVKVETQCSARVWRLYDDGHDQAVDCGRGIRACGDKALDWKVVALPGLDASACMVINPGDEQATIAGMGDRFDLLVACEPTRPVVQKADEKVNMDYLRASSVPYTVYARKAPRGSLRARLPEFDDSVCDD
;
A
#
# COMPACT_ATOMS: atom_id res chain seq x y z
N MET A 1 -12.20 51.51 -20.40
CA MET A 1 -12.73 50.92 -19.16
C MET A 1 -13.16 49.46 -19.35
N ASP A 2 -13.58 49.06 -20.56
CA ASP A 2 -13.93 47.67 -20.89
C ASP A 2 -12.76 46.68 -20.93
N THR A 3 -11.59 47.10 -21.41
CA THR A 3 -10.39 46.25 -21.47
C THR A 3 -9.92 45.77 -20.09
N MET A 4 -10.05 46.63 -19.07
CA MET A 4 -9.67 46.30 -17.69
C MET A 4 -10.69 45.34 -17.04
N LYS A 5 -11.97 45.43 -17.40
CA LYS A 5 -13.01 44.48 -16.99
C LYS A 5 -12.82 43.10 -17.62
N SER A 6 -12.48 43.04 -18.91
CA SER A 6 -12.18 41.77 -19.59
C SER A 6 -10.94 41.07 -19.03
N ILE A 7 -9.87 41.82 -18.73
CA ILE A 7 -8.66 41.27 -18.12
C ILE A 7 -8.94 40.73 -16.72
N VAL A 8 -9.70 41.47 -15.90
CA VAL A 8 -10.10 41.01 -14.55
C VAL A 8 -11.00 39.77 -14.62
N LEU A 9 -11.91 39.68 -15.59
CA LEU A 9 -12.76 38.50 -15.77
C LEU A 9 -11.97 37.26 -16.22
N LEU A 10 -10.97 37.43 -17.10
CA LEU A 10 -10.05 36.37 -17.53
C LEU A 10 -9.10 35.90 -16.41
N LEU A 11 -8.66 36.81 -15.54
CA LEU A 11 -7.88 36.47 -14.34
C LEU A 11 -8.72 35.75 -13.27
N LEU A 12 -9.97 36.16 -13.08
CA LEU A 12 -10.90 35.49 -12.16
C LEU A 12 -11.27 34.08 -12.61
N THR A 13 -11.43 33.84 -13.91
CA THR A 13 -11.68 32.48 -14.43
C THR A 13 -10.44 31.59 -14.35
N SER A 14 -9.24 32.13 -14.57
CA SER A 14 -8.00 31.35 -14.49
C SER A 14 -7.58 30.99 -13.06
N VAL A 15 -7.89 31.84 -12.06
CA VAL A 15 -7.68 31.49 -10.64
C VAL A 15 -8.69 30.45 -10.15
N ALA A 16 -9.91 30.41 -10.72
CA ALA A 16 -10.90 29.37 -10.42
C ALA A 16 -10.57 28.00 -11.05
N MET A 17 -9.57 27.94 -11.93
CA MET A 17 -9.10 26.71 -12.58
C MET A 17 -7.89 26.09 -11.85
N THR A 18 -7.66 26.33 -10.57
CA THR A 18 -6.77 25.44 -9.80
C THR A 18 -7.56 24.20 -9.41
N GLY A 19 -7.30 23.05 -10.05
CA GLY A 19 -7.89 21.78 -9.65
C GLY A 19 -7.52 21.44 -8.21
N CYS A 20 -8.46 21.59 -7.27
CA CYS A 20 -8.28 21.14 -5.90
C CYS A 20 -8.37 19.62 -5.85
N ALA A 21 -7.29 18.95 -5.46
CA ALA A 21 -7.32 17.52 -5.18
C ALA A 21 -8.08 17.23 -3.88
N SER A 22 -8.84 16.14 -3.87
CA SER A 22 -9.42 15.56 -2.66
C SER A 22 -8.48 14.51 -2.10
N TYR A 23 -8.09 14.64 -0.83
CA TYR A 23 -7.13 13.74 -0.19
C TYR A 23 -7.82 12.72 0.69
N TYR A 24 -7.47 11.45 0.51
CA TYR A 24 -8.03 10.36 1.29
C TYR A 24 -6.94 9.47 1.86
N THR A 25 -7.25 8.91 3.04
CA THR A 25 -6.52 7.80 3.63
C THR A 25 -7.37 6.56 3.50
N HIS A 26 -6.76 5.49 3.04
CA HIS A 26 -7.36 4.19 2.89
C HIS A 26 -6.69 3.21 3.83
N PHE A 27 -7.48 2.35 4.48
CA PHE A 27 -6.92 1.36 5.40
C PHE A 27 -7.83 0.17 5.67
N ALA A 28 -7.22 -0.96 5.99
CA ALA A 28 -7.87 -2.14 6.53
C ALA A 28 -7.05 -2.67 7.72
N MET A 29 -7.72 -3.29 8.69
CA MET A 29 -7.08 -4.11 9.71
C MET A 29 -7.86 -5.41 9.83
N PHE A 30 -7.18 -6.55 9.73
CA PHE A 30 -7.79 -7.87 9.78
C PHE A 30 -6.89 -8.87 10.49
N PRO A 31 -7.46 -9.88 11.17
CA PRO A 31 -6.69 -10.97 11.74
C PRO A 31 -6.21 -11.93 10.66
N ALA A 32 -4.95 -12.34 10.74
CA ALA A 32 -4.36 -13.37 9.90
C ALA A 32 -3.19 -14.06 10.63
N GLU A 33 -2.74 -15.19 10.12
CA GLU A 33 -1.53 -15.84 10.63
C GLU A 33 -0.28 -15.13 10.08
N ASN A 34 0.76 -15.04 10.91
CA ASN A 34 2.13 -14.77 10.45
C ASN A 34 2.81 -16.06 9.93
N SER A 35 4.05 -15.99 9.46
CA SER A 35 4.74 -17.17 8.89
C SER A 35 4.96 -18.29 9.91
N GLN A 36 5.02 -17.96 11.21
CA GLN A 36 5.09 -18.95 12.29
C GLN A 36 3.72 -19.54 12.70
N GLY A 37 2.61 -19.13 12.07
CA GLY A 37 1.26 -19.64 12.36
C GLY A 37 0.57 -18.99 13.55
N ALA A 38 1.14 -17.92 14.12
CA ALA A 38 0.51 -17.18 15.19
C ALA A 38 -0.50 -16.17 14.64
N THR A 39 -1.70 -16.13 15.20
CA THR A 39 -2.71 -15.12 14.85
C THR A 39 -2.24 -13.73 15.27
N ARG A 40 -2.17 -12.81 14.32
CA ARG A 40 -1.76 -11.41 14.47
C ARG A 40 -2.72 -10.50 13.71
N GLN A 41 -2.75 -9.23 14.09
CA GLN A 41 -3.40 -8.21 13.27
C GLN A 41 -2.49 -7.83 12.10
N VAL A 42 -3.06 -7.70 10.91
CA VAL A 42 -2.40 -7.14 9.73
C VAL A 42 -3.09 -5.83 9.40
N ARG A 43 -2.30 -4.77 9.19
CA ARG A 43 -2.77 -3.46 8.77
C ARG A 43 -2.28 -3.17 7.36
N VAL A 44 -3.22 -2.81 6.49
CA VAL A 44 -2.93 -2.30 5.14
C VAL A 44 -3.33 -0.84 5.08
N SER A 45 -2.50 0.02 4.49
CA SER A 45 -2.83 1.45 4.35
C SER A 45 -2.14 2.12 3.17
N TRP A 46 -2.80 3.11 2.58
CA TRP A 46 -2.24 3.99 1.57
C TRP A 46 -3.00 5.31 1.54
N ASP A 47 -2.44 6.27 0.83
CA ASP A 47 -2.92 7.62 0.73
C ASP A 47 -3.13 7.97 -0.75
N THR A 48 -4.20 8.70 -1.04
CA THR A 48 -4.54 9.15 -2.41
C THR A 48 -4.76 10.67 -2.45
N ALA A 49 -4.46 11.27 -3.58
CA ALA A 49 -4.88 12.60 -3.98
C ALA A 49 -5.67 12.45 -5.28
N GLU A 50 -6.97 12.69 -5.21
CA GLU A 50 -7.91 12.49 -6.31
C GLU A 50 -8.25 13.83 -6.96
N TYR A 51 -7.87 13.99 -8.22
CA TYR A 51 -8.16 15.17 -8.99
C TYR A 51 -9.51 15.05 -9.69
N PRO A 52 -10.23 16.16 -9.91
CA PRO A 52 -11.43 16.14 -10.73
C PRO A 52 -11.10 15.66 -12.15
N GLY A 53 -12.00 14.89 -12.78
CA GLY A 53 -11.75 14.33 -14.12
C GLY A 53 -11.61 15.34 -15.26
N TRP A 54 -11.86 16.63 -15.01
CA TRP A 54 -11.58 17.72 -15.96
C TRP A 54 -10.16 18.28 -15.84
N TRP A 55 -9.42 17.88 -14.80
CA TRP A 55 -8.05 18.31 -14.55
C TRP A 55 -7.06 17.46 -15.37
N PHE A 56 -5.95 18.06 -15.76
CA PHE A 56 -4.95 17.43 -16.64
C PHE A 56 -3.98 16.49 -15.89
N SER A 57 -3.98 16.50 -14.55
CA SER A 57 -3.13 15.64 -13.74
C SER A 57 -3.87 14.38 -13.31
N ASP A 58 -3.18 13.25 -13.37
CA ASP A 58 -3.67 11.98 -12.87
C ASP A 58 -3.71 11.95 -11.33
N ASN A 59 -4.57 11.09 -10.80
CA ASN A 59 -4.62 10.78 -9.37
C ASN A 59 -3.25 10.30 -8.89
N GLN A 60 -2.85 10.79 -7.72
CA GLN A 60 -1.55 10.45 -7.11
C GLN A 60 -1.76 9.57 -5.90
N THR A 61 -0.82 8.67 -5.64
CA THR A 61 -0.90 7.73 -4.53
C THR A 61 0.43 7.59 -3.81
N THR A 62 0.38 7.16 -2.56
CA THR A 62 1.54 6.56 -1.90
C THR A 62 1.61 5.08 -2.21
N SER A 63 2.75 4.45 -1.91
CA SER A 63 2.84 2.98 -1.81
C SER A 63 1.79 2.41 -0.86
N VAL A 64 1.34 1.19 -1.13
CA VAL A 64 0.53 0.43 -0.17
C VAL A 64 1.45 -0.16 0.89
N LYS A 65 1.24 0.23 2.14
CA LYS A 65 1.94 -0.32 3.29
C LYS A 65 1.20 -1.55 3.80
N VAL A 66 1.91 -2.65 4.00
CA VAL A 66 1.43 -3.84 4.73
C VAL A 66 2.30 -4.05 5.96
N GLU A 67 1.66 -4.05 7.12
CA GLU A 67 2.30 -4.15 8.43
C GLU A 67 1.67 -5.30 9.20
N THR A 68 2.48 -6.12 9.86
CA THR A 68 2.00 -7.21 10.73
C THR A 68 2.30 -6.85 12.17
N GLN A 69 1.33 -7.06 13.07
CA GLN A 69 1.49 -6.84 14.50
C GLN A 69 2.70 -7.63 15.03
N CYS A 70 3.47 -7.00 15.92
CA CYS A 70 4.73 -7.52 16.46
C CYS A 70 5.86 -7.68 15.44
N SER A 71 5.73 -7.12 14.23
CA SER A 71 6.76 -7.16 13.20
C SER A 71 7.40 -5.80 12.97
N ALA A 72 8.72 -5.78 12.89
CA ALA A 72 9.46 -4.65 12.35
C ALA A 72 9.55 -4.67 10.80
N ARG A 73 9.12 -5.75 10.13
CA ARG A 73 9.12 -5.82 8.67
C ARG A 73 7.90 -5.06 8.13
N VAL A 74 8.16 -3.91 7.52
CA VAL A 74 7.15 -3.13 6.79
C VAL A 74 7.31 -3.37 5.30
N TRP A 75 6.27 -3.92 4.67
CA TRP A 75 6.19 -4.08 3.23
C TRP A 75 5.60 -2.84 2.58
N ARG A 76 6.18 -2.43 1.44
CA ARG A 76 5.67 -1.34 0.62
C ARG A 76 5.50 -1.84 -0.80
N LEU A 77 4.25 -1.89 -1.27
CA LEU A 77 3.92 -2.26 -2.63
C LEU A 77 3.79 -1.00 -3.47
N TYR A 78 4.35 -1.05 -4.67
CA TYR A 78 4.39 0.01 -5.65
C TYR A 78 3.74 -0.49 -6.94
N ASP A 79 3.19 0.42 -7.73
CA ASP A 79 2.84 0.18 -9.13
C ASP A 79 3.81 0.93 -10.06
N ASP A 80 3.62 0.79 -11.36
CA ASP A 80 4.50 1.40 -12.37
C ASP A 80 4.44 2.95 -12.41
N GLY A 81 3.52 3.57 -11.68
CA GLY A 81 3.45 5.01 -11.49
C GLY A 81 4.39 5.56 -10.41
N HIS A 82 5.12 4.69 -9.70
CA HIS A 82 6.04 5.11 -8.63
C HIS A 82 7.51 4.94 -9.03
N ASP A 83 8.32 5.98 -8.85
CA ASP A 83 9.77 5.95 -9.14
C ASP A 83 10.54 4.90 -8.30
N GLN A 84 10.00 4.53 -7.14
CA GLN A 84 10.60 3.54 -6.24
C GLN A 84 10.16 2.10 -6.57
N ALA A 85 9.34 1.90 -7.60
CA ALA A 85 8.98 0.57 -8.06
C ALA A 85 10.23 -0.17 -8.52
N VAL A 86 10.67 -1.13 -7.70
CA VAL A 86 11.73 -2.05 -8.08
C VAL A 86 11.14 -3.06 -9.05
N ASP A 87 11.89 -3.37 -10.11
CA ASP A 87 11.42 -4.30 -11.12
C ASP A 87 11.49 -5.74 -10.62
N CYS A 88 10.34 -6.26 -10.21
CA CYS A 88 10.06 -7.68 -10.02
C CYS A 88 8.70 -8.05 -10.62
N GLY A 89 8.36 -7.47 -11.77
CA GLY A 89 7.10 -7.76 -12.48
C GLY A 89 6.32 -6.50 -12.83
N ARG A 90 5.00 -6.64 -12.99
CA ARG A 90 4.06 -5.55 -13.32
C ARG A 90 2.92 -5.48 -12.31
N GLY A 91 2.10 -4.43 -12.39
CA GLY A 91 0.98 -4.18 -11.46
C GLY A 91 1.46 -3.76 -10.06
N ILE A 92 0.59 -3.89 -9.05
CA ILE A 92 0.89 -3.47 -7.67
C ILE A 92 1.66 -4.56 -6.93
N ARG A 93 2.93 -4.32 -6.61
CA ARG A 93 3.86 -5.36 -6.13
C ARG A 93 4.92 -4.87 -5.15
N ALA A 94 5.42 -5.78 -4.32
CA ALA A 94 6.65 -5.61 -3.55
C ALA A 94 7.61 -6.78 -3.80
N CYS A 95 8.88 -6.45 -3.99
CA CYS A 95 9.95 -7.41 -4.23
C CYS A 95 10.54 -7.88 -2.90
N GLY A 96 10.84 -9.18 -2.79
CA GLY A 96 11.52 -9.75 -1.65
C GLY A 96 13.00 -9.37 -1.63
N ASP A 97 13.54 -9.18 -0.43
CA ASP A 97 14.97 -9.04 -0.22
C ASP A 97 15.58 -10.43 -0.09
N LYS A 98 16.49 -10.82 -0.98
CA LYS A 98 17.10 -12.16 -0.99
C LYS A 98 17.85 -12.51 0.29
N ALA A 99 18.27 -11.52 1.09
CA ALA A 99 18.92 -11.75 2.37
C ALA A 99 17.92 -11.97 3.52
N LEU A 100 16.66 -11.54 3.36
CA LEU A 100 15.64 -11.54 4.41
C LEU A 100 14.45 -12.44 4.10
N ASP A 101 14.16 -12.67 2.83
CA ASP A 101 12.92 -13.25 2.33
C ASP A 101 13.23 -14.37 1.33
N TRP A 102 12.49 -15.47 1.40
CA TRP A 102 12.65 -16.61 0.47
C TRP A 102 11.28 -17.07 -0.04
N LYS A 103 11.20 -17.31 -1.35
CA LYS A 103 9.94 -17.61 -2.03
C LYS A 103 9.49 -19.03 -1.73
N VAL A 104 8.25 -19.19 -1.26
CA VAL A 104 7.63 -20.47 -0.91
C VAL A 104 6.37 -20.78 -1.71
N VAL A 105 5.77 -19.78 -2.36
CA VAL A 105 4.66 -19.95 -3.31
C VAL A 105 5.12 -19.51 -4.71
N ALA A 106 4.91 -20.38 -5.70
CA ALA A 106 5.15 -20.02 -7.09
C ALA A 106 4.05 -19.07 -7.59
N LEU A 107 4.46 -18.02 -8.29
CA LEU A 107 3.54 -17.07 -8.91
C LEU A 107 3.71 -17.12 -10.43
N PRO A 108 2.83 -17.84 -11.15
CA PRO A 108 2.86 -17.86 -12.60
C PRO A 108 2.74 -16.45 -13.18
N GLY A 109 3.58 -16.12 -14.16
CA GLY A 109 3.56 -14.81 -14.83
C GLY A 109 4.23 -13.67 -14.07
N LEU A 110 4.79 -13.93 -12.88
CA LEU A 110 5.48 -12.91 -12.08
C LEU A 110 6.96 -13.26 -11.88
N ASP A 111 7.77 -12.23 -11.66
CA ASP A 111 9.20 -12.41 -11.44
C ASP A 111 9.49 -13.31 -10.23
N ALA A 112 10.64 -13.98 -10.28
CA ALA A 112 11.08 -14.86 -9.20
C ALA A 112 11.23 -14.12 -7.86
N SER A 113 11.50 -12.81 -7.87
CA SER A 113 11.64 -11.98 -6.67
C SER A 113 10.34 -11.27 -6.23
N ALA A 114 9.24 -11.38 -6.98
CA ALA A 114 7.94 -10.86 -6.56
C ALA A 114 7.46 -11.57 -5.29
N CYS A 115 7.17 -10.80 -4.24
CA CYS A 115 6.88 -11.33 -2.92
C CYS A 115 5.47 -11.05 -2.44
N MET A 116 4.99 -9.82 -2.61
CA MET A 116 3.60 -9.47 -2.36
C MET A 116 3.01 -8.83 -3.60
N VAL A 117 1.78 -9.22 -3.96
CA VAL A 117 1.09 -8.71 -5.14
C VAL A 117 -0.36 -8.44 -4.78
N ILE A 118 -0.88 -7.30 -5.22
CA ILE A 118 -2.31 -6.99 -5.14
C ILE A 118 -2.98 -7.26 -6.48
N ASN A 119 -4.16 -7.90 -6.44
CA ASN A 119 -4.95 -8.35 -7.57
C ASN A 119 -4.12 -9.22 -8.54
N PRO A 120 -3.58 -10.37 -8.06
CA PRO A 120 -2.78 -11.25 -8.92
C PRO A 120 -3.60 -11.68 -10.15
N GLY A 121 -3.07 -11.38 -11.34
CA GLY A 121 -3.75 -11.59 -12.63
C GLY A 121 -4.09 -10.30 -13.36
N ASP A 122 -4.05 -9.15 -12.69
CA ASP A 122 -4.14 -7.83 -13.32
C ASP A 122 -2.78 -7.13 -13.34
N GLU A 123 -2.03 -7.33 -14.42
CA GLU A 123 -0.71 -6.73 -14.62
C GLU A 123 -0.78 -5.22 -14.93
N GLN A 124 -1.97 -4.66 -15.12
CA GLN A 124 -2.20 -3.23 -15.34
C GLN A 124 -2.79 -2.53 -14.10
N ALA A 125 -2.92 -3.26 -12.98
CA ALA A 125 -3.44 -2.71 -11.75
C ALA A 125 -2.58 -1.54 -11.25
N THR A 126 -3.25 -0.46 -10.84
CA THR A 126 -2.64 0.72 -10.22
C THR A 126 -3.28 0.98 -8.86
N ILE A 127 -2.53 1.52 -7.92
CA ILE A 127 -2.99 1.92 -6.59
C ILE A 127 -4.04 3.02 -6.71
N ALA A 128 -3.94 3.90 -7.71
CA ALA A 128 -4.94 4.94 -8.00
C ALA A 128 -6.29 4.36 -8.42
N GLY A 129 -6.28 3.25 -9.17
CA GLY A 129 -7.48 2.50 -9.58
C GLY A 129 -7.91 1.44 -8.57
N MET A 130 -7.16 1.26 -7.48
CA MET A 130 -7.43 0.25 -6.46
C MET A 130 -8.66 0.69 -5.65
N GLY A 131 -9.74 -0.07 -5.77
CA GLY A 131 -10.98 0.14 -5.03
C GLY A 131 -10.86 -0.18 -3.54
N ASP A 132 -12.01 -0.27 -2.88
CA ASP A 132 -12.11 -0.62 -1.45
C ASP A 132 -12.06 -2.13 -1.19
N ARG A 133 -12.13 -2.96 -2.22
CA ARG A 133 -11.96 -4.41 -2.18
C ARG A 133 -10.84 -4.83 -3.12
N PHE A 134 -9.89 -5.61 -2.63
CA PHE A 134 -8.79 -6.14 -3.44
C PHE A 134 -8.26 -7.45 -2.85
N ASP A 135 -7.54 -8.21 -3.66
CA ASP A 135 -6.92 -9.48 -3.26
C ASP A 135 -5.41 -9.27 -3.03
N LEU A 136 -4.92 -9.54 -1.82
CA LEU A 136 -3.51 -9.49 -1.46
C LEU A 136 -2.92 -10.90 -1.42
N LEU A 137 -1.96 -11.19 -2.27
CA LEU A 137 -1.22 -12.44 -2.25
C LEU A 137 0.18 -12.24 -1.65
N VAL A 138 0.61 -13.18 -0.80
CA VAL A 138 1.98 -13.24 -0.25
C VAL A 138 2.63 -14.55 -0.68
N ALA A 139 3.82 -14.46 -1.27
CA ALA A 139 4.54 -15.59 -1.85
C ALA A 139 5.88 -15.93 -1.21
N CYS A 140 6.42 -15.07 -0.35
CA CYS A 140 7.62 -15.39 0.43
C CYS A 140 7.32 -15.50 1.91
N GLU A 141 8.23 -16.15 2.60
CA GLU A 141 8.36 -16.14 4.05
C GLU A 141 9.67 -15.45 4.46
N PRO A 142 9.79 -14.96 5.70
CA PRO A 142 11.06 -14.52 6.20
C PRO A 142 12.02 -15.71 6.26
N THR A 143 13.27 -15.52 5.83
CA THR A 143 14.34 -16.51 5.97
C THR A 143 14.60 -16.81 7.45
N ARG A 144 14.44 -15.80 8.30
CA ARG A 144 14.44 -15.93 9.77
C ARG A 144 13.39 -14.98 10.35
N PRO A 145 12.46 -15.47 11.19
CA PRO A 145 11.43 -14.64 11.81
C PRO A 145 12.01 -13.66 12.85
N VAL A 146 13.20 -13.93 13.37
CA VAL A 146 13.91 -13.04 14.30
C VAL A 146 15.33 -12.80 13.78
N VAL A 147 15.73 -11.53 13.72
CA VAL A 147 17.08 -11.10 13.32
C VAL A 147 17.77 -10.34 14.44
N GLN A 148 19.08 -10.52 14.56
CA GLN A 148 19.89 -9.71 15.47
C GLN A 148 20.22 -8.38 14.76
N LYS A 149 19.81 -7.24 15.33
CA LYS A 149 20.21 -5.90 14.88
C LYS A 149 20.91 -5.20 16.04
N ALA A 150 22.21 -4.95 15.86
CA ALA A 150 23.08 -4.49 16.94
C ALA A 150 22.89 -5.40 18.18
N ASP A 151 22.43 -4.86 19.30
CA ASP A 151 22.25 -5.59 20.56
C ASP A 151 20.80 -6.04 20.81
N GLU A 152 19.90 -5.87 19.83
CA GLU A 152 18.48 -6.20 19.97
C GLU A 152 18.05 -7.35 19.04
N LYS A 153 17.20 -8.24 19.56
CA LYS A 153 16.47 -9.23 18.75
C LYS A 153 15.23 -8.56 18.19
N VAL A 154 15.15 -8.47 16.87
CA VAL A 154 14.04 -7.81 16.18
C VAL A 154 13.20 -8.86 15.47
N ASN A 155 11.91 -8.90 15.78
CA ASN A 155 10.95 -9.75 15.08
C ASN A 155 10.67 -9.16 13.68
N MET A 156 10.89 -9.98 12.66
CA MET A 156 10.70 -9.69 11.24
C MET A 156 9.61 -10.57 10.62
N ASP A 157 8.91 -11.37 11.42
CA ASP A 157 7.84 -12.24 10.97
C ASP A 157 6.65 -11.44 10.45
N TYR A 158 6.07 -11.83 9.34
CA TYR A 158 5.00 -11.08 8.69
C TYR A 158 3.90 -12.02 8.18
N LEU A 159 2.84 -11.44 7.63
CA LEU A 159 1.71 -12.17 7.03
C LEU A 159 2.15 -13.44 6.28
N ARG A 160 1.56 -14.57 6.66
CA ARG A 160 1.87 -15.89 6.12
C ARG A 160 1.74 -15.91 4.59
N ALA A 161 2.63 -16.64 3.93
CA ALA A 161 2.49 -16.92 2.52
C ALA A 161 1.27 -17.81 2.25
N SER A 162 0.57 -17.56 1.15
CA SER A 162 -0.62 -18.33 0.77
C SER A 162 -0.75 -18.42 -0.73
N SER A 163 -1.13 -19.61 -1.22
CA SER A 163 -1.52 -19.83 -2.62
C SER A 163 -2.91 -19.27 -2.95
N VAL A 164 -3.71 -18.97 -1.92
CA VAL A 164 -5.01 -18.31 -2.03
C VAL A 164 -4.87 -16.87 -1.52
N PRO A 165 -5.18 -15.84 -2.32
CA PRO A 165 -5.09 -14.45 -1.88
C PRO A 165 -6.00 -14.15 -0.67
N TYR A 166 -5.54 -13.22 0.18
CA TYR A 166 -6.33 -12.60 1.22
C TYR A 166 -7.23 -11.53 0.59
N THR A 167 -8.55 -11.70 0.62
CA THR A 167 -9.46 -10.63 0.23
C THR A 167 -9.53 -9.57 1.33
N VAL A 168 -9.14 -8.34 1.00
CA VAL A 168 -9.08 -7.20 1.93
C VAL A 168 -10.19 -6.22 1.59
N TYR A 169 -10.84 -5.69 2.63
CA TYR A 169 -11.85 -4.64 2.53
C TYR A 169 -11.35 -3.39 3.26
N ALA A 170 -10.92 -2.40 2.50
CA ALA A 170 -10.42 -1.13 3.02
C ALA A 170 -11.54 -0.12 3.22
N ARG A 171 -11.35 0.76 4.19
CA ARG A 171 -12.16 1.95 4.40
C ARG A 171 -11.45 3.13 3.76
N LYS A 172 -12.21 3.98 3.08
CA LYS A 172 -11.76 5.29 2.57
C LYS A 172 -12.29 6.40 3.47
N ALA A 173 -11.41 7.29 3.94
CA ALA A 173 -11.80 8.44 4.76
C ALA A 173 -11.07 9.71 4.32
N PRO A 174 -11.71 10.90 4.38
CA PRO A 174 -11.03 12.16 4.08
C PRO A 174 -9.82 12.35 5.00
N ARG A 175 -8.66 12.65 4.41
CA ARG A 175 -7.41 12.81 5.16
C ARG A 175 -7.55 13.93 6.19
N GLY A 176 -6.97 13.71 7.38
CA GLY A 176 -7.06 14.64 8.50
C GLY A 176 -8.38 14.60 9.29
N SER A 177 -9.37 13.81 8.84
CA SER A 177 -10.58 13.58 9.63
C SER A 177 -10.35 12.57 10.75
N LEU A 178 -11.15 12.61 11.81
CA LEU A 178 -11.12 11.61 12.89
C LEU A 178 -11.33 10.17 12.38
N ARG A 179 -12.03 10.01 11.25
CA ARG A 179 -12.31 8.71 10.63
C ARG A 179 -11.14 8.16 9.81
N ALA A 180 -10.14 9.00 9.52
CA ALA A 180 -8.93 8.61 8.81
C ALA A 180 -7.81 8.12 9.75
N ARG A 181 -8.03 8.12 11.07
CA ARG A 181 -7.05 7.57 12.02
C ARG A 181 -6.92 6.07 11.79
N LEU A 182 -5.68 5.63 11.52
CA LEU A 182 -5.36 4.22 11.39
C LEU A 182 -5.59 3.51 12.73
N PRO A 183 -6.21 2.33 12.73
CA PRO A 183 -6.28 1.49 13.93
C PRO A 183 -4.86 1.16 14.42
N GLU A 184 -4.63 1.32 15.71
CA GLU A 184 -3.36 0.99 16.35
C GLU A 184 -3.26 -0.52 16.61
N PHE A 185 -2.05 -1.05 16.58
CA PHE A 185 -1.81 -2.40 17.04
C PHE A 185 -1.89 -2.43 18.56
N ASP A 186 -2.39 -3.54 19.10
CA ASP A 186 -2.25 -3.82 20.52
C ASP A 186 -0.86 -4.39 20.75
N ASP A 187 0.07 -3.59 21.24
CA ASP A 187 1.46 -4.04 21.41
C ASP A 187 1.63 -4.94 22.66
N SER A 188 0.62 -5.04 23.53
CA SER A 188 0.70 -5.86 24.76
C SER A 188 0.78 -7.36 24.49
N VAL A 189 0.48 -7.79 23.27
CA VAL A 189 0.58 -9.21 22.84
C VAL A 189 1.92 -9.54 22.15
N CYS A 190 2.85 -8.59 22.12
CA CYS A 190 4.12 -8.71 21.39
C CYS A 190 5.32 -9.11 22.27
N ASP A 191 5.11 -9.36 23.55
CA ASP A 191 6.13 -9.82 24.49
C ASP A 191 6.23 -11.36 24.45
N ASP A 192 7.23 -11.89 23.75
CA ASP A 192 7.79 -13.26 23.86
C ASP A 192 9.24 -13.32 23.30
#